data_AF-A0A6B3HLQ6-F1
#
_entry.id   AF-A0A6B3HLQ6-F1
#
_cell.length_a   1.000
_cell.length_b   1.000
_cell.length_c   1.000
_cell.angle_alpha   90.00
_cell.angle_beta   90.00
_cell.angle_gamma   90.00
#
_symmetry.space_group_name_H-M   'P 1'
#
loop_
_entity.id
_entity.type
_entity.pdbx_description
1 polymer ?
#
loop_
_entity_poly.entity_id
_entity_poly.type
_entity_poly.pdbx_seq_one_letter_code
_entity_poly.pdbx_strand_id
1 'polypeptide(L)'
;ERVHRAVAEVMTLLARREQFFVDNTLDSMQSYRRRRAAGEFPDEPFGDVFMVVDGWSTVRQDYDDLIPKFNELAARGLNYGIHLIITTTRWVELS
;
A
#
# COMPACT_ATOMS: atom_id res chain seq x y z
N GLU A 1 2.14 -10.61 15.51
CA GLU A 1 3.50 -10.18 15.10
C GLU A 1 3.71 -10.11 13.58
N ARG A 2 3.60 -11.21 12.81
CA ARG A 2 3.88 -11.18 11.36
C ARG A 2 2.92 -10.27 10.56
N VAL A 3 1.63 -10.29 10.91
CA VAL A 3 0.61 -9.42 10.28
C VAL A 3 0.93 -7.94 10.53
N HIS A 4 1.13 -7.53 11.78
CA HIS A 4 1.53 -6.17 12.14
C HIS A 4 2.78 -5.71 11.40
N ARG A 5 3.79 -6.57 11.27
CA ARG A 5 5.02 -6.26 10.54
C ARG A 5 4.76 -6.02 9.05
N ALA A 6 4.00 -6.90 8.40
CA ALA A 6 3.66 -6.74 6.99
C ALA A 6 2.90 -5.42 6.73
N VAL A 7 1.93 -5.09 7.59
CA VAL A 7 1.21 -3.80 7.48
C VAL A 7 2.17 -2.63 7.71
N ALA A 8 3.02 -2.71 8.73
CA ALA A 8 3.99 -1.67 9.02
C ALA A 8 4.97 -1.43 7.85
N GLU A 9 5.46 -2.48 7.20
CA GLU A 9 6.35 -2.37 6.03
C GLU A 9 5.68 -1.65 4.87
N VAL A 10 4.42 -1.97 4.57
CA VAL A 10 3.65 -1.29 3.51
C VAL A 10 3.38 0.18 3.88
N MET A 11 3.07 0.47 5.15
CA MET A 11 2.90 1.84 5.63
C MET A 11 4.21 2.65 5.55
N THR A 12 5.34 2.06 5.90
CA THR A 12 6.66 2.68 5.76
C THR A 12 6.98 2.94 4.29
N LEU A 13 6.64 2.01 3.39
CA LEU A 13 6.80 2.22 1.95
C LEU A 13 5.94 3.37 1.43
N LEU A 14 4.69 3.49 1.88
CA LEU A 14 3.81 4.61 1.52
C LEU A 14 4.47 5.95 1.89
N ALA A 15 4.88 6.10 3.15
CA ALA A 15 5.52 7.33 3.62
C ALA A 15 6.84 7.63 2.86
N ARG A 16 7.65 6.60 2.58
CA ARG A 16 8.86 6.75 1.76
C ARG A 16 8.54 7.24 0.36
N ARG A 17 7.50 6.70 -0.29
CA ARG A 17 7.11 7.10 -1.65
C ARG A 17 6.56 8.51 -1.71
N GLU A 18 5.82 8.94 -0.70
CA GLU A 18 5.35 10.32 -0.59
C GLU A 18 6.52 11.29 -0.63
N GLN A 19 7.52 11.07 0.22
CA GLN A 19 8.72 11.90 0.24
C GLN A 19 9.53 11.78 -1.06
N PHE A 20 9.73 10.55 -1.54
CA PHE A 20 10.48 10.30 -2.78
C PHE A 20 9.86 11.01 -3.99
N PHE A 21 8.54 11.05 -4.09
CA PHE A 21 7.85 11.70 -5.20
C PHE A 21 8.05 13.22 -5.15
N VAL A 22 8.00 13.82 -3.96
CA VAL A 22 8.34 15.23 -3.76
C VAL A 22 9.79 15.50 -4.17
N ASP A 23 10.74 14.72 -3.63
CA ASP A 23 12.18 14.93 -3.84
C ASP A 23 12.59 14.80 -5.31
N ASN A 24 11.90 13.93 -6.07
CA ASN A 24 12.20 13.65 -7.47
C ASN A 24 11.25 14.32 -8.47
N THR A 25 10.38 15.22 -7.98
CA THR A 25 9.37 15.94 -8.79
C THR A 25 8.52 14.97 -9.63
N LEU A 26 8.05 13.88 -9.00
CA LEU A 26 7.14 12.92 -9.59
C LEU A 26 5.70 13.35 -9.30
N ASP A 27 5.00 13.75 -10.36
CA ASP A 27 3.60 14.19 -10.32
C ASP A 27 2.60 13.03 -10.18
N SER A 28 3.03 11.80 -10.43
CA SER A 28 2.15 10.64 -10.52
C SER A 28 2.91 9.32 -10.47
N MET A 29 2.22 8.26 -10.04
CA MET A 29 2.74 6.88 -10.14
C MET A 29 3.02 6.47 -11.59
N GLN A 30 2.29 7.03 -12.57
CA GLN A 30 2.55 6.77 -13.98
C GLN A 30 3.93 7.32 -14.41
N SER A 31 4.28 8.54 -13.97
CA SER A 31 5.60 9.12 -14.22
C SER A 31 6.71 8.29 -13.58
N TYR A 32 6.51 7.84 -12.34
CA TYR A 32 7.42 6.93 -11.64
C TYR A 32 7.67 5.62 -12.42
N ARG A 33 6.60 4.93 -12.85
CA ARG A 33 6.71 3.68 -13.63
C ARG A 33 7.49 3.89 -14.94
N ARG A 34 7.22 4.99 -15.66
CA ARG A 34 7.91 5.33 -16.91
C ARG A 34 9.41 5.57 -16.69
N ARG A 35 9.76 6.39 -15.69
CA ARG A 35 11.16 6.72 -15.38
C ARG A 35 11.94 5.48 -14.90
N ARG A 36 11.32 4.64 -14.06
CA ARG A 36 11.87 3.33 -13.69
C ARG A 36 12.13 2.43 -14.91
N ALA A 37 11.19 2.35 -15.84
CA ALA A 37 11.37 1.55 -17.06
C ALA A 37 12.52 2.07 -17.95
N ALA A 38 12.85 3.35 -17.85
CA ALA A 38 14.01 3.95 -18.49
C ALA A 38 15.34 3.71 -17.74
N GLY A 39 15.32 2.99 -16.61
CA GLY A 39 16.49 2.71 -15.77
C GLY A 39 16.81 3.78 -14.73
N GLU A 40 15.96 4.80 -14.57
CA GLU A 40 16.09 5.74 -13.46
C GLU A 40 15.70 5.06 -12.14
N PHE A 41 16.32 5.49 -11.04
CA PHE A 41 16.09 4.98 -9.68
C PHE A 41 16.49 3.50 -9.47
N PRO A 42 17.76 3.13 -9.76
CA PRO A 42 18.22 1.74 -9.62
C PRO A 42 18.12 1.19 -8.19
N ASP A 43 18.17 2.07 -7.19
CA ASP A 43 18.09 1.72 -5.77
C ASP A 43 16.65 1.59 -5.24
N GLU A 44 15.64 1.86 -6.07
CA GLU A 44 14.24 1.69 -5.68
C GLU A 44 13.78 0.25 -5.97
N PRO A 45 13.56 -0.59 -4.94
CA PRO A 45 13.33 -2.02 -5.16
C PRO A 45 11.92 -2.36 -5.68
N PHE A 46 10.94 -1.47 -5.52
CA PHE A 46 9.52 -1.81 -5.73
C PHE A 46 8.83 -0.99 -6.83
N GLY A 47 8.16 -1.65 -7.77
CA GLY A 47 7.22 -1.05 -8.72
C GLY A 47 5.83 -0.89 -8.12
N ASP A 48 4.86 -1.68 -8.56
CA ASP A 48 3.56 -1.77 -7.88
C ASP A 48 3.62 -2.79 -6.73
N VAL A 49 3.04 -2.46 -5.58
CA VAL A 49 2.97 -3.34 -4.41
C VAL A 49 1.53 -3.71 -4.12
N PHE A 50 1.28 -5.00 -3.94
CA PHE A 50 -0.05 -5.55 -3.69
C PHE A 50 -0.09 -6.15 -2.29
N MET A 51 -0.89 -5.57 -1.41
CA MET A 51 -1.19 -6.15 -0.11
C MET A 51 -2.49 -6.93 -0.22
N VAL A 52 -2.38 -8.25 -0.10
CA VAL A 52 -3.50 -9.18 -0.20
C VAL A 52 -3.93 -9.60 1.20
N VAL A 53 -5.20 -9.41 1.51
CA VAL A 53 -5.84 -9.85 2.74
C VAL A 53 -6.89 -10.89 2.38
N ASP A 54 -6.67 -12.13 2.79
CA ASP A 54 -7.64 -13.19 2.65
C ASP A 54 -8.36 -13.40 3.99
N GLY A 55 -9.66 -13.07 4.06
CA GLY A 55 -10.46 -13.14 5.28
C GLY A 55 -10.51 -11.83 6.07
N TRP A 56 -11.21 -10.82 5.54
CA TRP A 56 -11.39 -9.53 6.23
C TRP A 56 -12.07 -9.62 7.60
N SER A 57 -12.97 -10.59 7.79
CA SER A 57 -13.63 -10.82 9.09
C SER A 57 -12.63 -11.10 10.20
N THR A 58 -11.58 -11.88 9.93
CA THR A 58 -10.49 -12.17 10.88
C THR A 58 -9.72 -10.89 11.23
N VAL A 59 -9.45 -10.02 10.25
CA VAL A 59 -8.79 -8.74 10.53
C VAL A 59 -9.64 -7.88 11.46
N ARG A 60 -10.96 -7.79 11.23
CA ARG A 60 -11.85 -7.01 12.09
C ARG A 60 -11.97 -7.55 13.52
N GLN A 61 -11.80 -8.85 13.73
CA GLN A 61 -11.95 -9.49 15.03
C GLN A 61 -10.65 -9.48 15.83
N ASP A 62 -9.54 -9.83 15.18
CA ASP A 62 -8.27 -10.12 15.85
C ASP A 62 -7.23 -8.99 15.69
N TYR A 63 -7.48 -8.06 14.76
CA TYR A 63 -6.55 -7.00 14.34
C TYR A 63 -7.26 -5.66 14.09
N ASP A 64 -8.23 -5.32 14.93
CA ASP A 64 -9.03 -4.11 14.82
C ASP A 64 -8.17 -2.83 14.83
N ASP A 65 -7.03 -2.86 15.54
CA ASP A 65 -6.00 -1.82 15.58
C ASP A 65 -5.38 -1.50 14.20
N LEU A 66 -5.45 -2.43 13.25
CA LEU A 66 -4.94 -2.26 11.89
C LEU A 66 -5.97 -1.69 10.91
N ILE A 67 -7.26 -1.69 11.25
CA ILE A 67 -8.34 -1.19 10.38
C ILE A 67 -8.09 0.27 9.93
N PRO A 68 -7.69 1.21 10.80
CA PRO A 68 -7.37 2.57 10.37
C PRO A 68 -6.25 2.64 9.31
N LYS A 69 -5.24 1.76 9.42
CA LYS A 69 -4.12 1.70 8.46
C LYS A 69 -4.57 1.14 7.10
N PHE A 70 -5.44 0.14 7.10
CA PHE A 70 -6.06 -0.34 5.85
C PHE A 70 -6.90 0.74 5.19
N ASN A 71 -7.69 1.49 5.95
CA ASN A 71 -8.48 2.60 5.42
C ASN A 71 -7.58 3.68 4.82
N GLU A 72 -6.46 3.98 5.46
CA GLU A 72 -5.45 4.91 4.98
C GLU A 72 -4.80 4.42 3.66
N LEU A 73 -4.42 3.14 3.60
CA LEU A 73 -3.92 2.52 2.36
C LEU A 73 -4.96 2.57 1.24
N ALA A 74 -6.24 2.33 1.54
CA ALA A 74 -7.33 2.42 0.57
C ALA A 74 -7.52 3.86 0.05
N ALA A 75 -7.43 4.85 0.94
CA ALA A 75 -7.69 6.24 0.60
C ALA A 75 -6.58 6.89 -0.24
N ARG A 76 -5.31 6.58 0.04
CA ARG A 76 -4.17 7.26 -0.60
C ARG A 76 -3.12 6.35 -1.23
N GLY A 77 -3.11 5.05 -0.93
CA GLY A 77 -2.08 4.12 -1.41
C GLY A 77 -1.98 4.04 -2.93
N LEU A 78 -3.11 4.13 -3.64
CA LEU A 78 -3.14 4.02 -5.10
C LEU A 78 -2.33 5.11 -5.81
N ASN A 79 -2.27 6.32 -5.24
CA ASN A 79 -1.49 7.44 -5.78
C ASN A 79 0.01 7.15 -5.80
N TYR A 80 0.46 6.21 -4.96
CA TYR A 80 1.84 5.79 -4.81
C TYR A 80 2.04 4.32 -5.17
N GLY A 81 1.14 3.72 -5.96
CA GLY A 81 1.31 2.36 -6.47
C GLY A 81 1.22 1.26 -5.41
N ILE A 82 0.46 1.50 -4.35
CA ILE A 82 0.13 0.50 -3.34
C ILE A 82 -1.34 0.12 -3.51
N HIS A 83 -1.59 -1.16 -3.71
CA HIS A 83 -2.88 -1.74 -4.02
C HIS A 83 -3.33 -2.63 -2.87
N LEU A 84 -4.59 -2.51 -2.47
CA LEU A 84 -5.23 -3.42 -1.54
C LEU A 84 -6.11 -4.41 -2.30
N ILE A 85 -5.92 -5.70 -2.03
CA ILE A 85 -6.79 -6.77 -2.50
C ILE A 85 -7.36 -7.46 -1.27
N ILE A 86 -8.66 -7.36 -1.06
CA ILE A 86 -9.31 -7.88 0.14
C ILE A 86 -10.36 -8.90 -0.27
N THR A 87 -10.31 -10.09 0.32
CA THR A 87 -11.40 -11.07 0.24
C THR A 87 -12.27 -10.98 1.49
N THR A 88 -13.58 -11.12 1.30
CA THR A 88 -14.56 -11.14 2.39
C THR A 88 -15.67 -12.13 2.07
N THR A 89 -16.29 -12.68 3.11
CA THR A 89 -17.47 -13.56 2.95
C THR A 89 -18.75 -12.76 2.78
N ARG A 90 -18.81 -11.54 3.34
CA ARG A 90 -19.99 -10.67 3.29
C ARG A 90 -19.57 -9.23 3.03
N TRP A 91 -20.24 -8.57 2.07
CA TRP A 91 -19.99 -7.16 1.75
C TRP A 91 -20.18 -6.21 2.93
N VAL A 92 -21.12 -6.50 3.83
CA VAL A 92 -21.35 -5.76 5.09
C VAL A 92 -20.10 -5.71 5.98
N GLU A 93 -19.15 -6.63 5.81
CA GLU A 93 -17.92 -6.61 6.60
C GLU A 93 -16.94 -5.52 6.11
N LEU A 94 -17.08 -5.03 4.87
CA LEU A 94 -16.23 -3.97 4.30
C LEU A 94 -16.78 -2.54 4.52
N SER A 95 -17.99 -2.41 5.08
CA SER A 95 -18.57 -1.11 5.43
C SER A 95 -18.04 -0.58 6.76
#